data_AF-A0A670YT86-F1
#
_entry.id   AF-A0A670YT86-F1
#
_cell.length_a   1.000
_cell.length_b   1.000
_cell.length_c   1.000
_cell.angle_alpha   90.00
_cell.angle_beta   90.00
_cell.angle_gamma   90.00
#
_symmetry.space_group_name_H-M   'P 1'
#
loop_
_entity.id
_entity.type
_entity.pdbx_description
1 polymer ?
#
loop_
_entity_poly.entity_id
_entity_poly.type
_entity_poly.pdbx_seq_one_letter_code
_entity_poly.pdbx_strand_id
1 'polypeptide(L)'
;VPIFTSALSSLFSKWDLPVFTLPFNLALSLFLGATGHYNSFFPTTLIEPTASLPNNSWSDFQVSMLLIGRGSHQDGCILCGLKLTKFSIRFCFLALSLASPLNKIYAGLWNYNSCLSCIAIGGMFYALTWQTFALAIACAFFTTYMGEAMGRIFSVFGLPIGTWPFCLSSLTFLLLTTTNDAIFKLPLSKVTYPEANRAYYVERKKLCVQSWPL
;
A
#
# COMPACT_ATOMS: atom_id res chain seq x y z
N VAL A 1 20.51 -3.06 4.19
CA VAL A 1 19.26 -2.35 4.60
C VAL A 1 19.54 -1.07 5.39
N PRO A 2 20.40 -1.04 6.44
CA PRO A 2 20.59 0.17 7.25
C PRO A 2 21.07 1.40 6.47
N ILE A 3 21.92 1.19 5.46
CA ILE A 3 22.44 2.25 4.57
C ILE A 3 21.31 2.92 3.78
N PHE A 4 20.40 2.14 3.19
CA PHE A 4 19.25 2.70 2.48
C PHE A 4 18.29 3.40 3.44
N THR A 5 18.06 2.84 4.62
CA THR A 5 17.21 3.44 5.65
C THR A 5 17.76 4.79 6.10
N SER A 6 19.07 4.90 6.40
CA SER A 6 19.67 6.16 6.84
C SER A 6 19.66 7.22 5.74
N ALA A 7 20.00 6.85 4.51
CA ALA A 7 19.96 7.76 3.36
C ALA A 7 18.56 8.29 3.09
N LEU A 8 17.55 7.40 3.01
CA LEU A 8 16.16 7.79 2.78
C LEU A 8 15.59 8.59 3.96
N SER A 9 15.92 8.22 5.20
CA SER A 9 15.46 8.94 6.39
C SER A 9 16.01 10.37 6.41
N SER A 10 17.29 10.56 6.04
CA SER A 10 17.88 11.89 5.93
C SER A 10 17.22 12.76 4.85
N LEU A 11 16.72 12.15 3.77
CA LEU A 11 16.01 12.87 2.71
C LEU A 11 14.58 13.21 3.13
N PHE A 12 13.86 12.23 3.66
CA PHE A 12 12.43 12.31 3.92
C PHE A 12 12.09 13.05 5.22
N SER A 13 13.03 13.12 6.17
CA SER A 13 12.86 13.92 7.39
C SER A 13 12.58 15.39 7.11
N LYS A 14 13.07 15.93 5.97
CA LYS A 14 12.81 17.31 5.54
C LYS A 14 11.33 17.61 5.29
N TRP A 15 10.54 16.59 4.91
CA TRP A 15 9.10 16.70 4.66
C TRP A 15 8.26 15.97 5.72
N ASP A 16 8.90 15.52 6.81
CA ASP A 16 8.29 14.69 7.84
C ASP A 16 7.56 13.48 7.21
N LEU A 17 8.30 12.73 6.38
CA LEU A 17 7.80 11.54 5.69
C LEU A 17 8.47 10.24 6.18
N PRO A 18 7.71 9.14 6.30
CA PRO A 18 8.27 7.85 6.69
C PRO A 18 8.97 7.20 5.49
N VAL A 19 10.00 6.39 5.74
CA VAL A 19 10.70 5.65 4.68
C VAL A 19 9.95 4.40 4.20
N PHE A 20 8.90 3.99 4.92
CA PHE A 20 8.11 2.79 4.66
C PHE A 20 9.00 1.56 4.41
N THR A 21 8.68 0.77 3.39
CA THR A 21 9.43 -0.41 2.96
C THR A 21 10.37 -0.11 1.78
N LEU A 22 10.61 1.18 1.44
CA LEU A 22 11.54 1.55 0.37
C LEU A 22 12.95 0.98 0.53
N PRO A 23 13.57 0.95 1.73
CA PRO A 23 14.89 0.34 1.90
C PRO A 23 14.92 -1.13 1.49
N PHE A 24 13.84 -1.86 1.78
CA PHE A 24 13.68 -3.25 1.37
C PHE A 24 13.48 -3.36 -0.14
N ASN A 25 12.56 -2.58 -0.71
CA ASN A 25 12.29 -2.61 -2.15
C ASN A 25 13.53 -2.27 -2.99
N LEU A 26 14.31 -1.27 -2.58
CA LEU A 26 15.58 -0.91 -3.24
C LEU A 26 16.59 -2.04 -3.16
N ALA A 27 16.79 -2.62 -1.98
CA ALA A 27 17.73 -3.72 -1.79
C ALA A 27 17.32 -4.96 -2.61
N LEU A 28 16.02 -5.29 -2.62
CA LEU A 28 15.49 -6.43 -3.36
C LEU A 28 15.61 -6.21 -4.87
N SER A 29 15.20 -5.06 -5.39
CA SER A 29 15.32 -4.75 -6.82
C SER A 29 16.78 -4.74 -7.28
N LEU A 30 17.70 -4.20 -6.46
CA LEU A 30 19.13 -4.22 -6.76
C LEU A 30 19.68 -5.65 -6.78
N PHE A 31 19.34 -6.47 -5.78
CA PHE A 31 19.80 -7.85 -5.69
C PHE A 31 19.28 -8.71 -6.84
N LEU A 32 17.98 -8.63 -7.14
CA LEU A 32 17.36 -9.39 -8.23
C LEU A 32 17.82 -8.90 -9.60
N GLY A 33 18.06 -7.60 -9.77
CA GLY A 33 18.63 -7.04 -10.99
C GLY A 33 20.10 -7.45 -11.21
N ALA A 34 20.87 -7.61 -10.14
CA ALA A 34 22.27 -8.02 -10.21
C ALA A 34 22.45 -9.53 -10.45
N THR A 35 21.56 -10.35 -9.89
CA THR A 35 21.58 -11.82 -10.10
C THR A 35 20.91 -12.18 -11.41
N GLY A 36 19.62 -11.89 -11.52
CA GLY A 36 18.79 -12.27 -12.67
C GLY A 36 18.58 -13.78 -12.79
N HIS A 37 17.74 -14.16 -13.76
CA HIS A 37 17.36 -15.56 -13.97
C HIS A 37 18.56 -16.45 -14.37
N TYR A 38 19.50 -15.89 -15.13
CA TYR A 38 20.63 -16.62 -15.72
C TYR A 38 21.87 -16.70 -14.81
N ASN A 39 21.76 -16.32 -13.54
CA ASN A 39 22.88 -16.43 -12.62
C ASN A 39 23.20 -17.91 -12.31
N SER A 40 24.46 -18.31 -12.44
CA SER A 40 24.86 -19.69 -12.17
C SER A 40 24.78 -20.10 -10.69
N PHE A 41 24.87 -19.14 -9.76
CA PHE A 41 24.92 -19.41 -8.32
C PHE A 41 23.61 -19.10 -7.60
N PHE A 42 22.93 -18.02 -8.01
CA PHE A 42 21.71 -17.53 -7.38
C PHE A 42 20.61 -17.23 -8.43
N PRO A 43 20.11 -18.25 -9.16
CA PRO A 43 19.09 -18.05 -10.18
C PRO A 43 17.77 -17.59 -9.56
N THR A 44 17.15 -16.58 -10.17
CA THR A 44 15.85 -16.05 -9.75
C THR A 44 14.72 -16.58 -10.63
N THR A 45 13.48 -16.44 -10.17
CA THR A 45 12.29 -16.84 -10.96
C THR A 45 12.18 -16.00 -12.22
N LEU A 46 11.94 -16.63 -13.37
CA LEU A 46 11.72 -15.91 -14.63
C LEU A 46 10.39 -15.14 -14.56
N ILE A 47 10.47 -13.83 -14.82
CA ILE A 47 9.31 -12.94 -14.90
C ILE A 47 9.30 -12.35 -16.31
N GLU A 48 8.22 -12.59 -17.05
CA GLU A 48 8.09 -12.13 -18.43
C GLU A 48 6.97 -11.08 -18.57
N PRO A 49 7.12 -10.14 -19.52
CA PRO A 49 6.03 -9.24 -19.89
C PRO A 49 4.83 -10.01 -20.43
N THR A 50 3.63 -9.59 -20.04
CA THR A 50 2.40 -10.13 -20.63
C THR A 50 2.25 -9.61 -22.06
N ALA A 51 2.47 -10.48 -23.05
CA ALA A 51 2.40 -10.17 -24.48
C ALA A 51 0.99 -10.36 -25.09
N SER A 52 0.09 -11.08 -24.42
CA SER A 52 -1.25 -11.41 -24.91
C SER A 52 -2.33 -11.06 -23.88
N LEU A 53 -3.54 -10.74 -24.36
CA LEU A 53 -4.67 -10.54 -23.46
C LEU A 53 -5.02 -11.85 -22.73
N PRO A 54 -5.23 -11.81 -21.41
CA PRO A 54 -5.64 -12.99 -20.67
C PRO A 54 -7.08 -13.39 -21.06
N ASN A 55 -7.25 -14.66 -21.45
CA ASN A 55 -8.57 -15.24 -21.71
C ASN A 55 -9.25 -15.59 -20.38
N ASN A 56 -10.03 -14.65 -19.83
CA ASN A 56 -10.69 -14.82 -18.54
C ASN A 56 -12.07 -15.50 -18.72
N SER A 57 -12.23 -16.75 -18.25
CA SER A 57 -13.56 -17.38 -18.09
C SER A 57 -14.24 -16.81 -16.84
N TRP A 58 -15.11 -15.81 -17.04
CA TRP A 58 -15.90 -15.20 -15.95
C TRP A 58 -16.88 -16.18 -15.29
N SER A 59 -17.10 -17.36 -15.88
CA SER A 59 -17.92 -18.45 -15.35
C SER A 59 -17.31 -19.16 -14.13
N ASP A 60 -15.98 -19.12 -13.96
CA ASP A 60 -15.26 -19.81 -12.86
C ASP A 60 -14.98 -18.87 -11.66
N PHE A 61 -15.70 -17.75 -11.59
CA PHE A 61 -15.49 -16.74 -10.56
C PHE A 61 -15.98 -17.24 -9.19
N GLN A 62 -15.05 -17.43 -8.24
CA GLN A 62 -15.36 -17.83 -6.86
C GLN A 62 -15.05 -16.70 -5.88
N VAL A 63 -16.11 -16.12 -5.31
CA VAL A 63 -16.04 -15.04 -4.30
C VAL A 63 -15.25 -15.47 -3.05
N SER A 64 -15.28 -16.76 -2.69
CA SER A 64 -14.63 -17.30 -1.49
C SER A 64 -13.09 -17.23 -1.56
N MET A 65 -12.48 -17.39 -2.73
CA MET A 65 -11.02 -17.34 -2.89
C MET A 65 -10.44 -15.94 -2.81
N LEU A 66 -11.30 -14.93 -2.95
CA LEU A 66 -10.90 -13.55 -2.97
C LEU A 66 -10.61 -13.03 -1.55
N LEU A 67 -11.25 -13.59 -0.53
CA LEU A 67 -11.03 -13.22 0.88
C LEU A 67 -9.74 -13.81 1.46
N ILE A 68 -9.24 -14.91 0.91
CA ILE A 68 -8.19 -15.71 1.54
C ILE A 68 -6.89 -15.63 0.74
N GLY A 69 -6.96 -15.46 -0.58
CA GLY A 69 -5.83 -15.72 -1.45
C GLY A 69 -5.39 -17.19 -1.34
N ARG A 70 -5.04 -17.86 -2.43
CA ARG A 70 -4.43 -19.21 -2.38
C ARG A 70 -2.98 -19.18 -1.80
N GLY A 71 -2.59 -18.12 -1.10
CA GLY A 71 -1.36 -18.08 -0.31
C GLY A 71 -1.54 -18.96 0.93
N SER A 72 -0.50 -19.71 1.26
CA SER A 72 -0.37 -20.57 2.44
C SER A 72 -0.99 -19.96 3.71
N HIS A 73 -1.42 -20.83 4.64
CA HIS A 73 -2.04 -20.61 5.95
C HIS A 73 -1.46 -19.49 6.86
N GLN A 74 -0.43 -18.74 6.43
CA GLN A 74 0.20 -17.64 7.13
C GLN A 74 -0.09 -16.25 6.53
N ASP A 75 -0.47 -16.13 5.25
CA ASP A 75 -0.65 -14.82 4.59
C ASP A 75 -2.09 -14.27 4.70
N GLY A 76 -3.07 -15.14 4.97
CA GLY A 76 -4.45 -14.73 5.29
C GLY A 76 -4.60 -14.12 6.69
N CYS A 77 -3.60 -14.25 7.56
CA CYS A 77 -3.67 -13.83 8.96
C CYS A 77 -3.58 -12.32 9.16
N ILE A 78 -2.98 -11.57 8.22
CA ILE A 78 -2.88 -10.10 8.33
C ILE A 78 -4.26 -9.45 8.10
N LEU A 79 -5.15 -10.08 7.34
CA LEU A 79 -6.51 -9.59 7.10
C LEU A 79 -7.51 -10.02 8.20
N CYS A 80 -7.23 -11.13 8.92
CA CYS A 80 -8.07 -11.65 9.99
C CYS A 80 -7.90 -10.94 11.34
N GLY A 81 -6.76 -10.26 11.58
CA GLY A 81 -6.46 -9.63 12.87
C GLY A 81 -7.17 -8.29 13.12
N LEU A 82 -7.57 -7.57 12.06
CA LEU A 82 -8.38 -6.36 12.17
C LEU A 82 -9.84 -6.74 11.87
N LYS A 83 -10.82 -6.23 12.64
CA LYS A 83 -12.27 -6.37 12.36
C LYS A 83 -12.71 -5.65 11.07
N LEU A 84 -11.97 -5.77 9.97
CA LEU A 84 -12.15 -5.15 8.66
C LEU A 84 -12.82 -6.09 7.63
N THR A 85 -13.37 -7.23 8.06
CA THR A 85 -14.05 -8.19 7.18
C THR A 85 -15.18 -7.57 6.35
N LYS A 86 -15.83 -6.51 6.84
CA LYS A 86 -16.85 -5.76 6.06
C LYS A 86 -16.26 -4.77 5.04
N PHE A 87 -15.01 -4.35 5.22
CA PHE A 87 -14.34 -3.35 4.39
C PHE A 87 -13.64 -3.97 3.17
N SER A 88 -13.06 -5.17 3.33
CA SER A 88 -12.44 -5.94 2.24
C SER A 88 -13.41 -6.28 1.11
N ILE A 89 -14.69 -6.49 1.40
CA ILE A 89 -15.72 -6.81 0.39
C ILE A 89 -15.88 -5.66 -0.62
N ARG A 90 -15.86 -4.39 -0.16
CA ARG A 90 -16.03 -3.22 -1.03
C ARG A 90 -14.80 -2.93 -1.90
N PHE A 91 -13.60 -3.17 -1.37
CA PHE A 91 -12.36 -2.99 -2.14
C PHE A 91 -12.19 -4.03 -3.25
N CYS A 92 -12.72 -5.24 -3.05
CA CYS A 92 -12.56 -6.28 -4.06
C CYS A 92 -13.45 -6.14 -5.29
N PHE A 93 -14.60 -5.45 -5.17
CA PHE A 93 -15.43 -5.13 -6.33
C PHE A 93 -14.68 -4.27 -7.35
N LEU A 94 -13.69 -3.48 -6.94
CA LEU A 94 -12.86 -2.71 -7.87
C LEU A 94 -11.75 -3.55 -8.52
N ALA A 95 -11.31 -4.66 -7.89
CA ALA A 95 -10.38 -5.57 -8.55
C ALA A 95 -10.97 -6.24 -9.79
N LEU A 96 -12.29 -6.43 -9.79
CA LEU A 96 -13.06 -6.88 -10.93
C LEU A 96 -13.10 -5.85 -12.08
N SER A 97 -12.95 -4.56 -11.78
CA SER A 97 -13.05 -3.47 -12.77
C SER A 97 -11.89 -3.41 -13.76
N LEU A 98 -10.75 -4.03 -13.45
CA LEU A 98 -9.53 -3.94 -14.26
C LEU A 98 -9.27 -5.15 -15.18
N ALA A 99 -10.19 -6.13 -15.20
CA ALA A 99 -10.06 -7.36 -16.00
C ALA A 99 -8.69 -8.06 -15.85
N SER A 100 -8.03 -7.88 -14.70
CA SER A 100 -6.74 -8.51 -14.40
C SER A 100 -6.94 -10.03 -14.28
N PRO A 101 -5.98 -10.86 -14.72
CA PRO A 101 -6.19 -12.30 -14.78
C PRO A 101 -6.47 -12.87 -13.39
N LEU A 102 -7.48 -13.73 -13.31
CA LEU A 102 -8.04 -14.24 -12.05
C LEU A 102 -6.99 -14.92 -11.15
N ASN A 103 -5.96 -15.53 -11.75
CA ASN A 103 -4.85 -16.14 -11.02
C ASN A 103 -4.04 -15.14 -10.16
N LYS A 104 -3.82 -13.90 -10.63
CA LYS A 104 -3.11 -12.85 -9.87
C LYS A 104 -3.97 -12.30 -8.73
N ILE A 105 -5.28 -12.21 -8.95
CA ILE A 105 -6.27 -11.80 -7.95
C ILE A 105 -6.34 -12.85 -6.84
N TYR A 106 -6.48 -14.13 -7.20
CA TYR A 106 -6.55 -15.23 -6.25
C TYR A 106 -5.23 -15.50 -5.53
N ALA A 107 -4.07 -15.12 -6.07
CA ALA A 107 -2.81 -15.28 -5.36
C ALA A 107 -2.54 -14.15 -4.35
N GLY A 108 -3.46 -13.20 -4.17
CA GLY A 108 -3.32 -12.08 -3.22
C GLY A 108 -2.31 -11.00 -3.65
N LEU A 109 -1.54 -11.25 -4.72
CA LEU A 109 -0.55 -10.33 -5.30
C LEU A 109 -1.14 -8.99 -5.76
N TRP A 110 -2.45 -8.94 -5.91
CA TRP A 110 -3.15 -7.76 -6.39
C TRP A 110 -3.54 -6.77 -5.29
N ASN A 111 -3.84 -7.24 -4.08
CA ASN A 111 -4.52 -6.44 -3.05
C ASN A 111 -3.63 -5.99 -1.88
N TYR A 112 -2.46 -6.61 -1.68
CA TYR A 112 -1.66 -6.32 -0.48
C TYR A 112 -1.13 -4.87 -0.47
N ASN A 113 -0.66 -4.34 -1.61
CA ASN A 113 -0.17 -2.97 -1.71
C ASN A 113 -1.27 -1.95 -1.35
N SER A 114 -2.48 -2.14 -1.87
CA SER A 114 -3.62 -1.27 -1.61
C SER A 114 -4.10 -1.36 -0.16
N CYS A 115 -4.02 -2.53 0.46
CA CYS A 115 -4.29 -2.72 1.89
C CYS A 115 -3.29 -1.93 2.75
N LEU A 116 -1.99 -2.04 2.45
CA LEU A 116 -0.94 -1.28 3.16
C LEU A 116 -1.14 0.24 3.02
N SER A 117 -1.49 0.73 1.82
CA SER A 117 -1.79 2.15 1.60
C SER A 117 -3.03 2.60 2.39
N CYS A 118 -4.08 1.78 2.40
CA CYS A 118 -5.30 2.05 3.17
C CYS A 118 -4.99 2.15 4.66
N ILE A 119 -4.17 1.25 5.22
CA ILE A 119 -3.76 1.28 6.62
C ILE A 119 -2.93 2.53 6.92
N ALA A 120 -1.97 2.88 6.04
CA ALA A 120 -1.11 4.03 6.20
C ALA A 120 -1.90 5.35 6.26
N ILE A 121 -2.83 5.56 5.32
CA ILE A 121 -3.63 6.78 5.24
C ILE A 121 -4.84 6.74 6.19
N GLY A 122 -5.41 5.57 6.44
CA GLY A 122 -6.64 5.35 7.22
C GLY A 122 -6.44 5.31 8.73
N GLY A 123 -5.55 6.13 9.29
CA GLY A 123 -5.39 6.28 10.74
C GLY A 123 -3.95 6.25 11.25
N MET A 124 -3.00 5.71 10.49
CA MET A 124 -1.60 5.64 10.92
C MET A 124 -0.89 6.99 10.78
N PHE A 125 -0.89 7.59 9.58
CA PHE A 125 -0.20 8.86 9.33
C PHE A 125 -1.15 10.06 9.19
N TYR A 126 -2.45 9.80 9.03
CA TYR A 126 -3.51 10.80 9.16
C TYR A 126 -4.42 10.47 10.34
N ALA A 127 -4.98 11.50 10.97
CA ALA A 127 -5.97 11.30 12.01
C ALA A 127 -7.25 10.72 11.41
N LEU A 128 -7.81 9.69 12.06
CA LEU A 128 -8.99 9.00 11.54
C LEU A 128 -10.25 9.88 11.67
N THR A 129 -10.70 10.41 10.53
CA THR A 129 -11.92 11.19 10.32
C THR A 129 -12.67 10.62 9.12
N TRP A 130 -13.89 11.07 8.85
CA TRP A 130 -14.64 10.59 7.69
C TRP A 130 -13.98 10.99 6.35
N GLN A 131 -13.35 12.16 6.33
CA GLN A 131 -12.64 12.72 5.19
C GLN A 131 -11.34 11.94 4.90
N THR A 132 -10.55 11.65 5.93
CA THR A 132 -9.32 10.85 5.77
C THR A 132 -9.63 9.39 5.48
N PHE A 133 -10.78 8.88 5.92
CA PHE A 133 -11.27 7.58 5.51
C PHE A 133 -11.61 7.51 4.02
N ALA A 134 -12.34 8.51 3.49
CA ALA A 134 -12.56 8.62 2.05
C ALA A 134 -11.24 8.78 1.27
N LEU A 135 -10.29 9.54 1.81
CA LEU A 135 -8.96 9.70 1.25
C LEU A 135 -8.17 8.38 1.24
N ALA A 136 -8.29 7.55 2.28
CA ALA A 136 -7.66 6.24 2.35
C ALA A 136 -8.22 5.29 1.28
N ILE A 137 -9.53 5.35 1.02
CA ILE A 137 -10.17 4.61 -0.07
C ILE A 137 -9.62 5.06 -1.43
N ALA A 138 -9.54 6.38 -1.66
CA ALA A 138 -8.93 6.91 -2.88
C ALA A 138 -7.46 6.49 -3.05
N CYS A 139 -6.68 6.50 -1.96
CA CYS A 139 -5.28 6.07 -1.97
C CYS A 139 -5.13 4.59 -2.31
N ALA A 140 -5.97 3.74 -1.73
CA ALA A 140 -5.96 2.31 -2.01
C ALA A 140 -6.33 2.01 -3.48
N PHE A 141 -7.32 2.72 -4.04
CA PHE A 141 -7.63 2.62 -5.47
C PHE A 141 -6.46 3.08 -6.34
N PHE A 142 -5.89 4.26 -6.05
CA PHE A 142 -4.71 4.75 -6.75
C PHE A 142 -3.54 3.76 -6.70
N THR A 143 -3.33 3.11 -5.55
CA THR A 143 -2.27 2.11 -5.35
C THR A 143 -2.47 0.88 -6.22
N THR A 144 -3.71 0.44 -6.41
CA THR A 144 -4.04 -0.67 -7.31
C THR A 144 -3.64 -0.33 -8.76
N TYR A 145 -4.04 0.84 -9.26
CA TYR A 145 -3.67 1.27 -10.62
C TYR A 145 -2.16 1.43 -10.78
N MET A 146 -1.50 2.00 -9.78
CA MET A 146 -0.04 2.10 -9.72
C MET A 146 0.61 0.72 -9.76
N GLY A 147 0.06 -0.26 -9.05
CA GLY A 147 0.54 -1.64 -9.02
C GLY A 147 0.51 -2.32 -10.38
N GLU A 148 -0.58 -2.15 -11.14
CA GLU A 148 -0.69 -2.65 -12.51
C GLU A 148 0.31 -1.96 -13.46
N ALA A 149 0.40 -0.63 -13.40
CA ALA A 149 1.33 0.13 -14.23
C ALA A 149 2.79 -0.27 -13.96
N MET A 150 3.19 -0.29 -12.69
CA MET A 150 4.53 -0.72 -12.30
C MET A 150 4.76 -2.20 -12.59
N GLY A 151 3.74 -3.06 -12.48
CA GLY A 151 3.81 -4.47 -12.83
C GLY A 151 4.25 -4.71 -14.27
N ARG A 152 3.72 -3.91 -15.20
CA ARG A 152 4.11 -3.98 -16.62
C ARG A 152 5.51 -3.42 -16.86
N ILE A 153 5.91 -2.37 -16.13
CA ILE A 153 7.25 -1.79 -16.27
C ILE A 153 8.31 -2.76 -15.71
N PHE A 154 8.07 -3.31 -14.51
CA PHE A 154 9.02 -4.18 -13.82
C PHE A 154 9.18 -5.52 -14.53
N SER A 155 8.12 -6.05 -15.17
CA SER A 155 8.22 -7.29 -15.93
C SER A 155 9.12 -7.18 -17.17
N VAL A 156 9.28 -5.98 -17.75
CA VAL A 156 10.28 -5.74 -18.83
C VAL A 156 11.70 -5.99 -18.34
N PHE A 157 11.97 -5.70 -17.07
CA PHE A 157 13.27 -5.93 -16.43
C PHE A 157 13.36 -7.30 -15.74
N GLY A 158 12.32 -8.13 -15.83
CA GLY A 158 12.25 -9.42 -15.11
C GLY A 158 12.22 -9.28 -13.59
N LEU A 159 11.72 -8.16 -13.07
CA LEU A 159 11.68 -7.88 -11.63
C LEU A 159 10.28 -8.02 -11.04
N PRO A 160 10.14 -8.44 -9.77
CA PRO A 160 8.88 -8.36 -9.06
C PRO A 160 8.63 -6.93 -8.56
N ILE A 161 7.36 -6.52 -8.53
CA ILE A 161 6.97 -5.16 -8.07
C ILE A 161 7.21 -4.91 -6.58
N GLY A 162 7.22 -5.96 -5.76
CA GLY A 162 7.26 -5.83 -4.30
C GLY A 162 6.25 -4.80 -3.78
N THR A 163 6.66 -4.01 -2.79
CA THR A 163 5.81 -2.98 -2.19
C THR A 163 6.04 -1.57 -2.76
N TRP A 164 6.63 -1.48 -3.96
CA TRP A 164 6.86 -0.19 -4.63
C TRP A 164 5.56 0.63 -4.83
N PRO A 165 4.44 0.03 -5.28
CA PRO A 165 3.19 0.77 -5.47
C PRO A 165 2.66 1.38 -4.18
N PHE A 166 2.71 0.63 -3.07
CA PHE A 166 2.34 1.11 -1.74
C PHE A 166 3.17 2.33 -1.34
N CYS A 167 4.50 2.23 -1.43
CA CYS A 167 5.40 3.31 -1.00
C CYS A 167 5.14 4.59 -1.79
N LEU A 168 5.13 4.51 -3.13
CA LEU A 168 4.97 5.69 -3.98
C LEU A 168 3.58 6.32 -3.80
N SER A 169 2.54 5.50 -3.74
CA SER A 169 1.16 5.98 -3.54
C SER A 169 0.98 6.63 -2.17
N SER A 170 1.43 5.98 -1.10
CA SER A 170 1.28 6.50 0.26
C SER A 170 2.10 7.77 0.47
N LEU A 171 3.32 7.85 -0.07
CA LEU A 171 4.13 9.07 -0.03
C LEU A 171 3.48 10.22 -0.82
N THR A 172 2.93 9.93 -1.99
CA THR A 172 2.21 10.93 -2.80
C THR A 172 1.04 11.50 -2.01
N PHE A 173 0.25 10.65 -1.36
CA PHE A 173 -0.88 11.08 -0.54
C PHE A 173 -0.45 11.82 0.73
N LEU A 174 0.67 11.44 1.35
CA LEU A 174 1.23 12.15 2.51
C LEU A 174 1.87 13.51 2.17
N LEU A 175 2.18 13.74 0.90
CA LEU A 175 2.64 15.02 0.37
C LEU A 175 1.47 15.95 -0.01
N LEU A 176 0.24 15.44 -0.07
CA LEU A 176 -0.93 16.27 -0.35
C LEU A 176 -1.13 17.30 0.75
N THR A 177 -1.14 18.56 0.34
CA THR A 177 -1.52 19.69 1.18
C THR A 177 -3.00 20.01 0.97
N THR A 178 -3.69 20.39 2.03
CA THR A 178 -5.11 20.72 1.97
C THR A 178 -5.44 21.79 3.01
N THR A 179 -6.45 22.60 2.70
CA THR A 179 -6.99 23.62 3.61
C THR A 179 -8.08 23.06 4.53
N ASN A 180 -8.44 21.78 4.38
CA ASN A 180 -9.49 21.15 5.17
C ASN A 180 -8.97 20.65 6.53
N ASP A 181 -9.40 21.28 7.62
CA ASP A 181 -9.03 20.93 9.00
C ASP A 181 -9.41 19.49 9.42
N ALA A 182 -10.30 18.84 8.67
CA ALA A 182 -10.66 17.44 8.90
C ALA A 182 -9.63 16.45 8.33
N ILE A 183 -8.75 16.89 7.43
CA ILE A 183 -7.66 16.10 6.87
C ILE A 183 -6.37 16.52 7.57
N PHE A 184 -6.07 15.86 8.69
CA PHE A 184 -4.93 16.21 9.53
C PHE A 184 -3.82 15.15 9.43
N LYS A 185 -2.68 15.53 8.86
CA LYS A 185 -1.45 14.72 8.85
C LYS A 185 -0.79 14.79 10.24
N LEU A 186 -0.45 13.64 10.81
CA LEU A 186 0.27 13.60 12.08
C LEU A 186 1.75 13.90 11.89
N PRO A 187 2.38 14.65 12.82
CA PRO A 187 3.83 14.71 12.91
C PRO A 187 4.40 13.32 13.17
N LEU A 188 5.46 12.90 12.48
CA LEU A 188 6.00 11.55 12.60
C LEU A 188 6.41 11.19 14.04
N SER A 189 6.90 12.15 14.80
CA SER A 189 7.29 11.97 16.21
C SER A 189 6.12 11.62 17.14
N LYS A 190 4.87 11.79 16.69
CA LYS A 190 3.64 11.50 17.44
C LYS A 190 2.85 10.32 16.88
N VAL A 191 3.28 9.76 15.75
CA VAL A 191 2.62 8.60 15.13
C VAL A 191 2.83 7.38 16.01
N THR A 192 1.73 6.74 16.40
CA THR A 192 1.73 5.49 17.17
C THR A 192 0.80 4.46 16.51
N TYR A 193 -0.45 4.41 16.93
CA TYR A 193 -1.50 3.55 16.37
C TYR A 193 -2.81 4.35 16.21
N PRO A 194 -3.77 3.92 15.36
CA PRO A 194 -4.87 4.76 14.91
C PRO A 194 -5.74 5.36 16.03
N GLU A 195 -5.99 4.61 17.09
CA GLU A 195 -6.81 5.03 18.22
C GLU A 195 -6.11 6.14 19.04
N ALA A 196 -4.82 6.00 19.33
CA ALA A 196 -4.03 7.03 20.01
C ALA A 196 -3.84 8.27 19.12
N ASN A 197 -3.59 8.06 17.83
CA ASN A 197 -3.47 9.14 16.84
C ASN A 197 -4.76 9.98 16.76
N ARG A 198 -5.92 9.32 16.81
CA ARG A 198 -7.23 9.99 16.84
C ARG A 198 -7.43 10.75 18.15
N ALA A 199 -7.06 10.17 19.29
CA ALA A 199 -7.16 10.85 20.59
C ALA A 199 -6.31 12.14 20.59
N TYR A 200 -5.07 12.07 20.11
CA TYR A 200 -4.18 13.22 19.95
C TYR A 200 -4.79 14.33 19.06
N TYR A 201 -5.39 13.96 17.92
CA TYR A 201 -6.08 14.92 17.05
C TYR A 201 -7.27 15.61 17.76
N VAL A 202 -8.10 14.85 18.47
CA VAL A 202 -9.25 15.40 19.19
C VAL A 202 -8.82 16.36 20.29
N GLU A 203 -7.77 16.02 21.04
CA GLU A 203 -7.19 16.89 22.07
C GLU A 203 -6.65 18.19 21.47
N ARG A 204 -5.84 18.11 20.41
CA ARG A 204 -5.37 19.30 19.68
C ARG A 204 -6.49 20.18 19.17
N LYS A 205 -7.56 19.58 18.66
CA LYS A 205 -8.72 20.33 18.16
C LYS A 205 -9.43 21.09 19.29
N LYS A 206 -9.57 20.50 20.48
CA LYS A 206 -10.13 21.17 21.66
C LYS A 206 -9.28 22.37 22.09
N LEU A 207 -7.96 22.19 22.16
CA LEU A 207 -7.03 23.27 22.52
C LEU A 207 -7.08 24.43 21.53
N CYS A 208 -7.17 24.16 20.22
CA CYS A 208 -7.29 25.18 19.18
C CYS A 208 -8.58 26.01 19.30
N VAL A 209 -9.70 25.35 19.65
CA VAL A 209 -10.98 26.04 19.88
C VAL A 209 -10.93 26.89 21.14
N GLN A 210 -10.24 26.43 22.20
CA GLN A 210 -10.09 27.17 23.46
C GLN A 210 -9.11 28.35 23.35
N SER A 211 -8.13 28.30 22.45
CA SER A 211 -7.18 29.39 22.21
C SER A 211 -7.76 30.58 21.42
N TRP A 212 -9.00 30.48 20.95
CA TRP A 212 -9.77 31.60 20.39
C TRP A 212 -10.90 32.02 21.35
N PRO A 213 -10.60 32.59 22.55
CA PRO A 213 -11.59 33.40 23.23
C PRO A 213 -11.76 34.71 22.45
N LEU A 214 -13.03 35.08 22.24
CA LEU A 214 -13.56 36.31 21.64
C LEU A 214 -12.60 37.51 21.53
#